data_AF-A0A2A5V435-F1
#
_entry.id   AF-A0A2A5V435-F1
#
_cell.length_a   1.000
_cell.length_b   1.000
_cell.length_c   1.000
_cell.angle_alpha   90.00
_cell.angle_beta   90.00
_cell.angle_gamma   90.00
#
_symmetry.space_group_name_H-M   'P 1'
#
loop_
_entity.id
_entity.type
_entity.pdbx_description
1 polymer ?
#
loop_
_entity_poly.entity_id
_entity_poly.type
_entity_poly.pdbx_seq_one_letter_code
_entity_poly.pdbx_strand_id
1 'polypeptide(L)'
;MRKTTLVLLFSALLSSTAIAGMSDSDKSKAWECSGIYMANYFLPSGETFEYSMKEKSMASVKVLKAYALETGIVAKEWDDGVNKAVDKYYGSKYDEAKTEACHSFVNSTVPNGEERVKKVVQTLY
;
A
#
# COMPACT_ATOMS: atom_id res chain seq x y z
N MET A 1 -56.79 -13.88 5.83
CA MET A 1 -56.41 -14.26 7.21
C MET A 1 -55.11 -15.07 7.09
N ARG A 2 -53.96 -14.41 7.23
CA ARG A 2 -53.14 -14.26 8.45
C ARG A 2 -52.29 -15.52 8.69
N LYS A 3 -50.99 -15.29 8.96
CA LYS A 3 -49.89 -16.24 9.27
C LYS A 3 -49.13 -16.63 8.00
N THR A 4 -47.86 -16.30 7.78
CA THR A 4 -46.73 -16.07 8.69
C THR A 4 -45.74 -15.11 8.03
N THR A 5 -45.61 -13.91 8.56
CA THR A 5 -44.47 -13.03 8.30
C THR A 5 -43.24 -13.72 8.89
N LEU A 6 -42.40 -14.32 8.05
CA LEU A 6 -41.11 -14.83 8.49
C LEU A 6 -40.22 -13.62 8.81
N VAL A 7 -40.26 -13.22 10.09
CA VAL A 7 -39.29 -12.32 10.69
C VAL A 7 -37.98 -13.09 10.79
N LEU A 8 -37.17 -13.05 9.73
CA LEU A 8 -35.74 -13.28 9.85
C LEU A 8 -35.11 -11.92 10.15
N LEU A 9 -35.03 -11.63 11.45
CA LEU A 9 -34.06 -10.70 12.00
C LEU A 9 -32.68 -11.19 11.53
N PHE A 10 -32.23 -10.70 10.38
CA PHE A 10 -30.82 -10.57 10.10
C PHE A 10 -30.33 -9.52 11.10
N SER A 11 -29.99 -9.99 12.29
CA SER A 11 -29.14 -9.27 13.22
C SER A 11 -27.92 -8.85 12.42
N ALA A 12 -27.92 -7.58 12.02
CA ALA A 12 -26.77 -6.94 11.45
C ALA A 12 -25.68 -7.02 12.54
N LEU A 13 -24.85 -8.05 12.46
CA LEU A 13 -23.48 -7.97 12.98
C LEU A 13 -22.80 -6.91 12.13
N LEU A 14 -23.12 -5.65 12.40
CA LEU A 14 -22.19 -4.55 12.24
C LEU A 14 -21.16 -4.78 13.33
N SER A 15 -20.28 -5.75 13.10
CA SER A 15 -18.97 -5.74 13.72
C SER A 15 -18.38 -4.43 13.24
N SER A 16 -18.47 -3.38 14.07
CA SER A 16 -17.64 -2.21 13.95
C SER A 16 -16.22 -2.75 14.09
N THR A 17 -15.60 -3.16 12.98
CA THR A 17 -14.16 -3.33 12.94
C THR A 17 -13.66 -1.94 13.24
N ALA A 18 -13.28 -1.71 14.50
CA ALA A 18 -12.48 -0.55 14.85
C ALA A 18 -11.34 -0.59 13.84
N ILE A 19 -11.35 0.36 12.90
CA ILE A 19 -10.26 0.50 11.95
C ILE A 19 -9.12 0.96 12.83
N ALA A 20 -8.33 0.00 13.32
CA ALA A 20 -7.09 0.29 14.00
C ALA A 20 -6.28 1.07 12.97
N GLY A 21 -6.15 2.37 13.20
CA GLY A 21 -5.36 3.23 12.34
C GLY A 21 -3.95 2.66 12.23
N MET A 22 -3.30 2.96 11.11
CA MET A 22 -1.90 2.60 10.93
C MET A 22 -1.07 3.20 12.08
N SER A 23 -0.20 2.39 12.71
CA SER A 23 0.67 2.89 13.77
C SER A 23 1.62 3.96 13.22
N ASP A 24 2.13 4.86 14.07
CA ASP A 24 3.08 5.89 13.60
C ASP A 24 4.36 5.29 12.99
N SER A 25 4.79 4.12 13.49
CA SER A 25 5.91 3.37 12.91
C SER A 25 5.57 2.81 11.52
N ASP A 26 4.38 2.23 11.36
CA ASP A 26 3.95 1.70 10.07
C ASP A 26 3.70 2.82 9.07
N LYS A 27 3.16 3.95 9.52
CA LYS A 27 2.98 5.16 8.69
C LYS A 27 4.31 5.68 8.18
N SER A 28 5.29 5.82 9.07
CA SER A 28 6.64 6.25 8.69
C SER A 28 7.29 5.26 7.72
N LYS A 29 7.10 3.96 7.96
CA LYS A 29 7.64 2.91 7.08
C LYS A 29 6.93 2.86 5.72
N ALA A 30 5.62 3.10 5.68
CA ALA A 30 4.84 3.18 4.46
C ALA A 30 5.32 4.35 3.59
N TRP A 31 5.54 5.53 4.17
CA TRP A 31 6.14 6.67 3.46
C TRP A 31 7.53 6.34 2.93
N GLU A 32 8.38 5.74 3.76
CA GLU A 32 9.73 5.34 3.37
C GLU A 32 9.71 4.38 2.17
N CYS A 33 8.90 3.32 2.25
CA CYS A 33 8.78 2.34 1.19
C CYS A 33 8.17 2.92 -0.09
N SER A 34 7.15 3.76 0.02
CA SER A 34 6.62 4.49 -1.14
C SER A 34 7.67 5.38 -1.79
N GLY A 35 8.51 6.05 -1.00
CA GLY A 35 9.63 6.84 -1.50
C GLY A 35 10.67 6.00 -2.24
N ILE A 36 11.08 4.86 -1.69
CA ILE A 36 12.01 3.92 -2.34
C ILE A 36 11.45 3.41 -3.67
N TYR A 37 10.20 2.94 -3.67
CA TYR A 37 9.54 2.47 -4.89
C TYR A 37 9.46 3.56 -5.95
N MET A 38 9.10 4.79 -5.56
CA MET A 38 9.05 5.92 -6.48
C MET A 38 10.44 6.32 -6.99
N ALA A 39 11.48 6.24 -6.17
CA ALA A 39 12.86 6.48 -6.60
C ALA A 39 13.36 5.42 -7.60
N ASN A 40 12.93 4.17 -7.46
CA ASN A 40 13.26 3.09 -8.41
C ASN A 40 12.72 3.35 -9.84
N TYR A 41 11.81 4.32 -10.06
CA TYR A 41 11.41 4.74 -11.41
C TYR A 41 12.46 5.58 -12.13
N PHE A 42 13.31 6.26 -11.36
CA PHE A 42 14.24 7.26 -11.84
C PHE A 42 15.69 6.81 -11.63
N LEU A 43 15.94 5.50 -11.75
CA LEU A 43 17.28 4.95 -11.62
C LEU A 43 18.23 5.58 -12.65
N PRO A 44 19.50 5.83 -12.27
CA PRO A 44 20.53 6.31 -13.20
C PRO A 44 20.68 5.41 -14.42
N SER A 45 21.06 6.00 -15.55
CA SER A 45 21.36 5.24 -16.77
C SER A 45 22.44 4.18 -16.52
N GLY A 46 22.21 2.96 -17.00
CA GLY A 46 23.13 1.83 -16.82
C GLY A 46 22.78 0.90 -15.65
N GLU A 47 21.81 1.26 -14.81
CA GLU A 47 21.25 0.36 -13.79
C GLU A 47 20.30 -0.66 -14.44
N THR A 48 20.47 -1.94 -14.12
CA THR A 48 19.55 -3.01 -14.51
C THR A 48 18.45 -3.12 -13.46
N PHE A 49 17.21 -2.90 -13.87
CA PHE A 49 16.05 -3.06 -13.01
C PHE A 49 14.96 -3.83 -13.74
N GLU A 50 14.62 -5.01 -13.19
CA GLU A 50 13.66 -5.91 -13.78
C GLU A 50 12.29 -5.24 -13.94
N TYR A 51 11.69 -5.39 -15.12
CA TYR A 51 10.43 -4.73 -15.43
C TYR A 51 9.31 -5.15 -14.47
N SER A 52 9.27 -6.44 -14.11
CA SER A 52 8.33 -6.98 -13.11
C SER A 52 8.49 -6.33 -11.72
N MET A 53 9.72 -5.97 -11.33
CA MET A 53 10.00 -5.27 -10.08
C MET A 53 9.53 -3.83 -10.11
N LYS A 54 9.62 -3.18 -11.27
CA LYS A 54 9.03 -1.86 -11.51
C LYS A 54 7.52 -1.91 -11.40
N GLU A 55 6.86 -2.88 -12.02
CA GLU A 55 5.41 -3.03 -11.93
C GLU A 55 4.94 -3.29 -10.50
N LYS A 56 5.63 -4.20 -9.79
CA LYS A 56 5.36 -4.52 -8.39
C LYS A 56 5.57 -3.31 -7.48
N SER A 57 6.61 -2.51 -7.70
CA SER A 57 6.85 -1.25 -6.98
C SER A 57 5.68 -0.27 -7.18
N MET A 58 5.20 -0.14 -8.42
CA MET A 58 4.09 0.75 -8.82
C MET A 58 2.80 0.37 -8.11
N ALA A 59 2.50 -0.92 -8.16
CA ALA A 59 1.35 -1.48 -7.52
C ALA A 59 1.43 -1.33 -6.00
N SER A 60 2.60 -1.56 -5.41
CA SER A 60 2.83 -1.41 -3.97
C SER A 60 2.61 0.02 -3.49
N VAL A 61 3.06 1.04 -4.23
CA VAL A 61 2.78 2.45 -3.92
C VAL A 61 1.28 2.73 -3.90
N LYS A 62 0.55 2.25 -4.92
CA LYS A 62 -0.91 2.42 -5.01
C LYS A 62 -1.64 1.73 -3.86
N VAL A 63 -1.22 0.51 -3.50
CA VAL A 63 -1.80 -0.26 -2.39
C VAL A 63 -1.55 0.43 -1.05
N LEU A 64 -0.33 0.91 -0.80
CA LEU A 64 -0.01 1.64 0.43
C LEU A 64 -0.79 2.94 0.55
N LYS A 65 -0.90 3.72 -0.54
CA LYS A 65 -1.70 4.95 -0.54
C LYS A 65 -3.18 4.65 -0.26
N ALA A 66 -3.76 3.65 -0.93
CA ALA A 66 -5.15 3.25 -0.67
C ALA A 66 -5.35 2.85 0.79
N TYR A 67 -4.48 2.01 1.33
CA TYR A 67 -4.55 1.57 2.73
C TYR A 67 -4.38 2.72 3.74
N ALA A 68 -3.49 3.68 3.46
CA ALA A 68 -3.33 4.87 4.29
C ALA A 68 -4.62 5.70 4.35
N LEU A 69 -5.27 5.92 3.20
CA LEU A 69 -6.55 6.65 3.15
C LEU A 69 -7.67 5.85 3.85
N GLU A 70 -7.73 4.53 3.67
CA GLU A 70 -8.67 3.63 4.35
C GLU A 70 -8.53 3.68 5.88
N THR A 71 -7.30 3.88 6.38
CA THR A 71 -6.98 3.97 7.82
C THR A 71 -7.07 5.39 8.38
N GLY A 72 -7.54 6.36 7.58
CA GLY A 72 -7.84 7.72 8.02
C GLY A 72 -6.68 8.72 7.89
N ILE A 73 -5.55 8.33 7.29
CA ILE A 73 -4.50 9.30 6.95
C ILE A 73 -5.01 10.17 5.80
N VAL A 74 -4.98 11.49 5.99
CA VAL A 74 -5.44 12.42 4.95
C VAL A 74 -4.42 12.51 3.81
N ALA A 75 -4.90 12.70 2.58
CA ALA A 75 -4.05 12.69 1.38
C ALA A 75 -2.86 13.66 1.46
N LYS A 76 -3.06 14.85 2.04
CA LYS A 76 -1.98 15.83 2.21
C LYS A 76 -0.85 15.29 3.11
N GLU A 77 -1.20 14.67 4.24
CA GLU A 77 -0.20 14.10 5.16
C GLU A 77 0.56 12.96 4.48
N TRP A 78 -0.16 12.10 3.76
CA TRP A 78 0.43 11.04 2.96
C TRP A 78 1.41 11.58 1.92
N ASP A 79 0.98 12.54 1.11
CA ASP A 79 1.79 13.10 0.02
C ASP A 79 3.02 13.85 0.57
N ASP A 80 2.88 14.61 1.66
CA ASP A 80 4.01 15.29 2.33
C ASP A 80 5.05 14.27 2.84
N GLY A 81 4.61 13.16 3.44
CA GLY A 81 5.48 12.10 3.95
C GLY A 81 6.22 11.35 2.85
N VAL A 82 5.49 10.96 1.80
CA VAL A 82 6.08 10.27 0.64
C VAL A 82 7.07 11.17 -0.09
N ASN A 83 6.76 12.45 -0.31
CA ASN A 83 7.67 13.37 -1.00
C ASN A 83 9.01 13.52 -0.26
N LYS A 84 8.98 13.64 1.07
CA LYS A 84 10.23 13.66 1.87
C LYS A 84 11.05 12.38 1.70
N ALA A 85 10.39 11.23 1.60
CA ALA A 85 11.07 9.97 1.36
C ALA A 85 11.63 9.87 -0.07
N VAL A 86 10.88 10.36 -1.08
CA VAL A 86 11.37 10.45 -2.46
C VAL A 86 12.62 11.31 -2.54
N ASP A 87 12.62 12.51 -1.94
CA ASP A 87 13.77 13.42 -1.93
C ASP A 87 15.02 12.77 -1.31
N LYS A 88 14.83 11.91 -0.30
CA LYS A 88 15.92 11.16 0.34
C LYS A 88 16.54 10.10 -0.58
N TYR A 89 15.74 9.43 -1.41
CA TYR A 89 16.18 8.29 -2.22
C TYR A 89 16.41 8.60 -3.70
N TYR A 90 15.91 9.73 -4.18
CA TYR A 90 16.08 10.14 -5.58
C TYR A 90 17.56 10.19 -5.98
N GLY A 91 17.87 9.63 -7.16
CA GLY A 91 19.25 9.53 -7.67
C GLY A 91 20.11 8.44 -6.99
N SER A 92 19.58 7.71 -6.01
CA SER A 92 20.27 6.55 -5.44
C SER A 92 20.34 5.39 -6.44
N LYS A 93 21.36 4.53 -6.27
CA LYS A 93 21.42 3.25 -6.96
C LYS A 93 20.31 2.32 -6.49
N TYR A 94 19.97 1.35 -7.33
CA TYR A 94 19.01 0.32 -6.96
C TYR A 94 19.53 -0.50 -5.77
N ASP A 95 18.64 -0.75 -4.80
CA ASP A 95 18.91 -1.57 -3.63
C ASP A 95 17.80 -2.63 -3.51
N GLU A 96 18.13 -3.83 -3.98
CA GLU A 96 17.20 -4.97 -4.00
C GLU A 96 16.76 -5.36 -2.58
N ALA A 97 17.70 -5.39 -1.62
CA ALA A 97 17.40 -5.77 -0.25
C ALA A 97 16.40 -4.81 0.40
N LYS A 98 16.56 -3.50 0.17
CA LYS A 98 15.57 -2.50 0.65
C LYS A 98 14.22 -2.65 -0.05
N THR A 99 14.23 -2.90 -1.34
CA THR A 99 13.00 -3.06 -2.14
C THR A 99 12.22 -4.30 -1.69
N GLU A 100 12.90 -5.43 -1.46
CA GLU A 100 12.28 -6.66 -0.95
C GLU A 100 11.81 -6.53 0.51
N ALA A 101 12.55 -5.81 1.36
CA ALA A 101 12.07 -5.47 2.70
C ALA A 101 10.77 -4.66 2.64
N CYS A 102 10.65 -3.75 1.69
CA CYS A 102 9.41 -3.01 1.46
C CYS A 102 8.28 -3.89 0.92
N HIS A 103 8.57 -4.88 0.06
CA HIS A 103 7.55 -5.83 -0.40
C HIS A 103 7.02 -6.67 0.76
N SER A 104 7.93 -7.14 1.61
CA SER A 104 7.60 -7.88 2.83
C SER A 104 6.73 -7.06 3.78
N PHE A 105 7.06 -5.78 3.96
CA PHE A 105 6.27 -4.84 4.76
C PHE A 105 4.85 -4.64 4.22
N VAL A 106 4.68 -4.44 2.90
CA VAL A 106 3.35 -4.30 2.29
C VAL A 106 2.52 -5.55 2.53
N ASN A 107 3.11 -6.73 2.34
CA ASN A 107 2.43 -8.01 2.50
C ASN A 107 1.98 -8.28 3.94
N SER A 108 2.77 -7.86 4.94
CA SER A 108 2.45 -8.07 6.36
C SER A 108 1.55 -7.00 6.97
N THR A 109 1.63 -5.77 6.48
CA THR A 109 0.96 -4.61 7.11
C THR A 109 -0.38 -4.32 6.48
N VAL A 110 -0.50 -4.47 5.16
CA VAL A 110 -1.76 -4.24 4.45
C VAL A 110 -2.60 -5.52 4.52
N PRO A 111 -3.88 -5.46 4.95
CA PRO A 111 -4.76 -6.62 4.91
C PRO A 111 -4.87 -7.20 3.50
N ASN A 112 -4.46 -8.45 3.31
CA ASN A 112 -4.33 -9.13 2.01
C ASN A 112 -3.37 -8.40 1.05
N GLY A 113 -2.28 -7.83 1.56
CA GLY A 113 -1.36 -6.96 0.83
C GLY A 113 -0.83 -7.57 -0.47
N GLU A 114 -0.38 -8.83 -0.43
CA GLU A 114 0.13 -9.52 -1.62
C GLU A 114 -0.93 -9.64 -2.73
N GLU A 115 -2.15 -10.03 -2.36
CA GLU A 115 -3.26 -10.15 -3.30
C GLU A 115 -3.67 -8.80 -3.87
N ARG A 116 -3.72 -7.75 -3.03
CA ARG A 116 -3.99 -6.37 -3.48
C ARG A 116 -2.95 -5.90 -4.49
N VAL A 117 -1.65 -6.14 -4.22
CA VAL A 117 -0.57 -5.79 -5.13
C VAL A 117 -0.73 -6.53 -6.46
N LYS A 118 -0.96 -7.85 -6.42
CA LYS A 118 -1.19 -8.66 -7.62
C LYS A 118 -2.36 -8.13 -8.46
N LYS A 119 -3.48 -7.78 -7.82
CA LYS A 119 -4.64 -7.20 -8.51
C LYS A 119 -4.29 -5.88 -9.20
N VAL A 120 -3.53 -5.01 -8.54
CA VAL A 120 -3.11 -3.74 -9.14
C VAL A 120 -2.10 -3.93 -10.28
N VAL A 121 -1.19 -4.91 -10.19
CA VAL A 121 -0.30 -5.26 -11.32
C VAL A 121 -1.11 -5.70 -12.53
N GLN A 122 -2.16 -6.49 -12.34
CA GLN A 122 -3.04 -6.95 -13.44
C GLN A 122 -3.76 -5.80 -14.15
N THR A 123 -3.88 -4.61 -13.57
CA THR A 123 -4.49 -3.44 -14.23
C THR A 123 -3.48 -2.61 -15.03
N LEU A 124 -2.22 -3.03 -15.12
CA LEU A 124 -1.19 -2.35 -15.91
C LEU A 124 -1.15 -2.83 -17.37
N TYR A 125 -1.96 -3.84 -17.69
CA TYR A 125 -2.12 -4.49 -19.01
C TYR A 125 -3.57 -4.35 -19.49
#